data_AF-A0A0S7XUC0-F1
#
_entry.id   AF-A0A0S7XUC0-F1
#
_cell.length_a   1.000
_cell.length_b   1.000
_cell.length_c   1.000
_cell.angle_alpha   90.00
_cell.angle_beta   90.00
_cell.angle_gamma   90.00
#
_symmetry.space_group_name_H-M   'P 1'
#
loop_
_entity.id
_entity.type
_entity.pdbx_description
1 polymer ?
#
loop_
_entity_poly.entity_id
_entity_poly.type
_entity_poly.pdbx_seq_one_letter_code
_entity_poly.pdbx_strand_id
1 'polypeptide(L)'
;MRQGVWDEFIVKNQTVDSFMEIYEKVLEKNEFQFKDKKQDGDVLRHKAIWGEGKKAFKRSILPGGALTEKGNRYAAEAEVTQKGNDVNFKILMVPYMSLHDRPDIFLLTQGPMERHMDDEYCKDKLLNIVLQLRDNNLEMISQT
;
A
#
# COMPACT_ATOMS: atom_id res chain seq x y z
N MET A 1 -4.78 -13.37 -11.71
CA MET A 1 -5.24 -11.98 -11.57
C MET A 1 -4.73 -11.49 -10.23
N ARG A 2 -4.05 -10.33 -10.17
CA ARG A 2 -3.62 -9.74 -8.89
C ARG A 2 -4.88 -9.38 -8.10
N GLN A 3 -5.04 -9.94 -6.89
CA GLN A 3 -6.07 -9.51 -5.95
C GLN A 3 -5.48 -8.37 -5.11
N GLY A 4 -6.10 -7.19 -5.23
CA GLY A 4 -5.63 -5.95 -4.64
C GLY A 4 -6.46 -4.79 -5.15
N VAL A 5 -6.51 -3.71 -4.37
CA VAL A 5 -7.26 -2.51 -4.72
C VAL A 5 -6.26 -1.45 -5.12
N TRP A 6 -6.45 -0.84 -6.28
CA TRP A 6 -5.54 0.19 -6.77
C TRP A 6 -6.32 1.41 -7.24
N ASP A 7 -5.62 2.54 -7.26
CA ASP A 7 -6.09 3.78 -7.87
C ASP A 7 -4.91 4.52 -8.51
N GLU A 8 -5.23 5.38 -9.49
CA GLU A 8 -4.29 6.28 -10.15
C GLU A 8 -4.81 7.70 -10.11
N PHE A 9 -3.91 8.64 -9.81
CA PHE A 9 -4.21 10.05 -9.65
C PHE A 9 -3.17 10.93 -10.35
N ILE A 10 -3.65 12.07 -10.87
CA ILE A 10 -2.78 13.22 -11.16
C ILE A 10 -2.90 14.18 -9.99
N VAL A 11 -1.76 14.49 -9.36
CA VAL A 11 -1.66 15.47 -8.26
C VAL A 11 -1.10 16.77 -8.82
N LYS A 12 -1.90 17.84 -8.74
CA LYS A 12 -1.59 19.10 -9.41
C LYS A 12 -0.59 19.96 -8.65
N ASN A 13 0.28 20.64 -9.39
CA ASN A 13 1.22 21.64 -8.87
C ASN A 13 2.10 21.10 -7.71
N GLN A 14 2.55 19.86 -7.84
CA GLN A 14 3.43 19.21 -6.87
C GLN A 14 4.70 18.72 -7.56
N THR A 15 5.78 18.66 -6.80
CA THR A 15 6.98 17.89 -7.17
C THR A 15 6.90 16.51 -6.54
N VAL A 16 7.60 15.53 -7.12
CA VAL A 16 7.69 14.18 -6.52
C VAL A 16 8.13 14.26 -5.06
N ASP A 17 9.16 15.06 -4.73
CA ASP A 17 9.68 15.17 -3.36
C ASP A 17 8.64 15.74 -2.39
N SER A 18 7.98 16.85 -2.74
CA SER A 18 6.96 17.48 -1.90
C SER A 18 5.73 16.58 -1.70
N PHE A 19 5.29 15.91 -2.76
CA PHE A 19 4.21 14.92 -2.68
C PHE A 19 4.61 13.75 -1.78
N MET A 20 5.82 13.22 -1.93
CA MET A 20 6.30 12.08 -1.15
C MET A 20 6.39 12.38 0.34
N GLU A 21 6.83 13.57 0.74
CA GLU A 21 6.82 13.98 2.15
C GLU A 21 5.41 13.94 2.75
N ILE A 22 4.41 14.37 1.99
CA ILE A 22 3.00 14.35 2.43
C ILE A 22 2.50 12.91 2.49
N TYR A 23 2.77 12.12 1.45
CA TYR A 23 2.37 10.73 1.35
C TYR A 23 2.95 9.86 2.47
N GLU A 24 4.24 9.98 2.74
CA GLU A 24 4.93 9.28 3.82
C GLU A 24 4.33 9.64 5.18
N LYS A 25 4.06 10.93 5.45
CA LYS A 25 3.37 11.36 6.68
C LYS A 25 1.97 10.77 6.82
N VAL A 26 1.21 10.66 5.73
CA VAL A 26 -0.11 10.02 5.75
C VAL A 26 0.02 8.53 6.05
N LEU A 27 0.99 7.84 5.46
CA LEU A 27 1.25 6.43 5.75
C LEU A 27 1.64 6.19 7.21
N GLU A 28 2.52 7.03 7.77
CA GLU A 28 2.92 6.97 9.19
C GLU A 28 1.72 7.17 10.13
N LYS A 29 0.86 8.17 9.84
CA LYS A 29 -0.40 8.39 10.58
C LYS A 29 -1.33 7.19 10.54
N ASN A 30 -1.29 6.42 9.46
CA ASN A 30 -2.04 5.19 9.30
C ASN A 30 -1.29 3.95 9.81
N GLU A 31 -0.18 4.14 10.54
CA GLU A 31 0.62 3.11 11.20
C GLU A 31 1.30 2.12 10.22
N PHE A 32 1.58 2.57 9.00
CA PHE A 32 2.44 1.84 8.08
C PHE A 32 3.91 2.01 8.46
N GLN A 33 4.69 0.96 8.25
CA GLN A 33 6.14 0.95 8.40
C GLN A 33 6.79 0.93 7.02
N PHE A 34 7.72 1.85 6.78
CA PHE A 34 8.42 1.91 5.49
C PHE A 34 9.37 0.73 5.34
N LYS A 35 9.37 0.17 4.14
CA LYS A 35 10.14 -1.04 3.82
C LYS A 35 11.17 -0.82 2.76
N ASP A 36 10.74 -0.19 1.67
CA ASP A 36 11.60 0.02 0.52
C ASP A 36 11.22 1.30 -0.20
N LYS A 37 12.23 1.97 -0.73
CA LYS A 37 12.11 3.19 -1.53
C LYS A 37 13.20 3.15 -2.58
N LYS A 38 12.81 2.98 -3.84
CA LYS A 38 13.74 2.80 -4.95
C LYS A 38 13.39 3.74 -6.10
N GLN A 39 14.39 4.50 -6.55
CA GLN A 39 14.32 5.25 -7.79
C GLN A 39 14.77 4.38 -8.96
N ASP A 40 13.99 4.34 -10.03
CA ASP A 40 14.25 3.62 -11.28
C ASP A 40 13.95 4.54 -12.47
N GLY A 41 14.99 5.23 -12.97
CA GLY A 41 14.82 6.32 -13.92
C GLY A 41 14.00 7.47 -13.32
N ASP A 42 12.91 7.86 -13.99
CA ASP A 42 11.99 8.90 -13.54
C ASP A 42 10.90 8.40 -12.59
N VAL A 43 10.86 7.08 -12.32
CA VAL A 43 9.85 6.44 -11.49
C VAL A 43 10.40 6.19 -10.09
N LEU A 44 9.72 6.75 -9.09
CA LEU A 44 9.96 6.44 -7.68
C LEU A 44 8.97 5.35 -7.23
N ARG A 45 9.49 4.22 -6.76
CA ARG A 45 8.69 3.15 -6.14
C ARG A 45 8.84 3.22 -4.63
N HIS A 46 7.72 3.19 -3.92
CA HIS A 46 7.68 3.21 -2.45
C HIS A 46 6.81 2.07 -1.91
N LYS A 47 7.30 1.35 -0.90
CA LYS A 47 6.60 0.24 -0.25
C LYS A 47 6.55 0.45 1.25
N ALA A 48 5.35 0.33 1.80
CA ALA A 48 5.11 0.38 3.24
C ALA A 48 4.17 -0.74 3.68
N ILE A 49 4.32 -1.22 4.93
CA ILE A 49 3.57 -2.35 5.47
C ILE A 49 2.83 -1.95 6.74
N TRP A 50 1.53 -2.21 6.77
CA TRP A 50 0.70 -2.10 7.95
C TRP A 50 0.66 -3.41 8.73
N GLY A 51 0.68 -3.31 10.07
CA GLY A 51 0.57 -4.47 10.97
C GLY A 51 1.89 -5.22 11.18
N GLU A 52 3.01 -4.64 10.74
CA GLU A 52 4.33 -5.17 11.06
C GLU A 52 4.69 -4.90 12.53
N GLY A 53 5.18 -5.92 13.24
CA GLY A 53 5.45 -5.84 14.68
C GLY A 53 4.22 -5.84 15.61
N LYS A 54 2.99 -5.70 15.08
CA LYS A 54 1.76 -5.77 15.88
C LYS A 54 1.35 -7.23 16.12
N LYS A 55 1.06 -7.58 17.38
CA LYS A 55 0.52 -8.89 17.77
C LYS A 55 -0.76 -9.16 16.97
N ALA A 56 -0.86 -10.37 16.44
CA ALA A 56 -1.92 -10.78 15.53
C ALA A 56 -3.32 -10.38 15.99
N PHE A 57 -4.09 -9.72 15.13
CA PHE A 57 -5.54 -9.68 15.27
C PHE A 57 -6.07 -11.12 15.13
N LYS A 58 -6.39 -11.78 16.24
CA LYS A 58 -7.20 -13.00 16.25
C LYS A 58 -8.61 -12.64 15.79
N ARG A 59 -8.94 -12.77 14.50
CA ARG A 59 -10.34 -12.93 14.07
C ARG A 59 -10.75 -14.35 14.50
N SER A 60 -11.45 -14.47 15.62
CA SER A 60 -11.91 -15.72 16.23
C SER A 60 -13.11 -16.36 15.50
N ILE A 61 -13.16 -16.34 14.17
CA ILE A 61 -14.36 -16.70 13.39
C ILE A 61 -14.22 -18.00 12.57
N LEU A 62 -13.04 -18.64 12.55
CA LEU A 62 -12.87 -19.91 11.81
C LEU A 62 -12.56 -21.09 12.76
N PRO A 63 -13.46 -22.10 12.87
CA PRO A 63 -13.17 -23.34 13.58
C PRO A 63 -12.16 -24.13 12.74
N GLY A 64 -10.89 -24.07 13.17
CA GLY A 64 -9.73 -24.61 12.45
C GLY A 64 -8.52 -23.67 12.38
N GLY A 65 -8.61 -22.47 12.98
CA GLY A 65 -7.62 -21.37 12.91
C GLY A 65 -6.28 -21.59 13.61
N ALA A 66 -5.53 -22.62 13.22
CA ALA A 66 -4.12 -22.79 13.52
C ALA A 66 -3.29 -22.60 12.24
N LEU A 67 -3.19 -21.36 11.73
CA LEU A 67 -2.28 -20.85 10.68
C LEU A 67 -2.65 -19.36 10.54
N THR A 68 -2.01 -18.37 11.15
CA THR A 68 -0.61 -18.14 11.48
C THR A 68 -0.57 -17.13 12.64
N GLU A 69 0.40 -17.20 13.55
CA GLU A 69 0.59 -16.23 14.66
C GLU A 69 0.92 -14.78 14.21
N LYS A 70 0.86 -14.51 12.90
CA LYS A 70 1.13 -13.20 12.30
C LYS A 70 -0.19 -12.71 11.72
N GLY A 71 -0.84 -11.78 12.43
CA GLY A 71 -2.14 -11.26 12.02
C GLY A 71 -2.11 -10.66 10.62
N ASN A 72 -3.30 -10.47 10.03
CA ASN A 72 -3.47 -9.88 8.71
C ASN A 72 -2.60 -8.61 8.56
N ARG A 73 -1.67 -8.62 7.59
CA ARG A 73 -0.86 -7.45 7.22
C ARG A 73 -1.25 -7.00 5.83
N TYR A 74 -0.98 -5.74 5.54
CA TYR A 74 -1.26 -5.15 4.24
C TYR A 74 -0.06 -4.34 3.78
N ALA A 75 0.22 -4.37 2.48
CA ALA A 75 1.25 -3.55 1.86
C ALA A 75 0.58 -2.45 1.02
N ALA A 76 1.08 -1.23 1.19
CA ALA A 76 0.84 -0.11 0.29
C ALA A 76 2.06 0.01 -0.63
N GLU A 77 1.87 -0.24 -1.91
CA GLU A 77 2.88 -0.10 -2.95
C GLU A 77 2.50 1.08 -3.85
N ALA A 78 3.40 2.04 -4.00
CA ALA A 78 3.16 3.23 -4.80
C ALA A 78 4.22 3.40 -5.89
N GLU A 79 3.78 3.85 -7.06
CA GLU A 79 4.64 4.37 -8.11
C GLU A 79 4.33 5.86 -8.30
N VAL A 80 5.38 6.67 -8.30
CA VAL A 80 5.29 8.13 -8.36
C VAL A 80 6.20 8.62 -9.49
N THR A 81 5.70 9.50 -10.34
CA THR A 81 6.46 10.00 -11.49
C THR A 81 6.17 11.47 -11.71
N GLN A 82 7.20 12.27 -12.00
CA GLN A 82 7.03 13.67 -12.36
C GLN A 82 6.46 13.78 -13.79
N LYS A 83 5.41 14.59 -13.98
CA LYS A 83 4.82 14.90 -15.28
C LYS A 83 4.65 16.41 -15.43
N GLY A 84 5.68 17.09 -15.93
CA GLY A 84 5.68 18.55 -15.96
C GLY A 84 5.65 19.12 -14.54
N ASN A 85 4.68 19.99 -14.24
CA ASN A 85 4.47 20.55 -12.91
C ASN A 85 3.54 19.71 -12.01
N ASP A 86 3.09 18.55 -12.50
CA ASP A 86 2.20 17.64 -11.80
C ASP A 86 2.91 16.32 -11.46
N VAL A 87 2.34 15.56 -10.53
CA VAL A 87 2.79 14.21 -10.19
C VAL A 87 1.76 13.19 -10.66
N ASN A 88 2.19 12.15 -11.37
CA ASN A 88 1.39 10.94 -11.54
C ASN A 88 1.65 10.03 -10.33
N PHE A 89 0.59 9.66 -9.63
CA PHE A 89 0.61 8.83 -8.44
C PHE A 89 -0.27 7.60 -8.63
N LYS A 90 0.33 6.42 -8.55
CA LYS A 90 -0.36 5.13 -8.55
C LYS A 90 -0.15 4.46 -7.21
N ILE A 91 -1.22 3.90 -6.63
CA ILE A 91 -1.14 3.18 -5.36
C ILE A 91 -1.91 1.88 -5.45
N LEU A 92 -1.34 0.83 -4.89
CA LEU A 92 -1.89 -0.51 -4.79
C LEU A 92 -1.86 -0.94 -3.32
N MET A 93 -3.01 -1.36 -2.81
CA MET A 93 -3.17 -1.98 -1.49
C MET A 93 -3.40 -3.47 -1.66
N VAL A 94 -2.53 -4.28 -1.05
CA VAL A 94 -2.61 -5.75 -1.12
C VAL A 94 -2.46 -6.39 0.24
N PRO A 95 -3.09 -7.55 0.47
CA PRO A 95 -2.68 -8.51 1.49
C PRO A 95 -1.16 -8.74 1.49
N TYR A 96 -0.53 -8.81 2.66
CA TYR A 96 0.91 -9.03 2.78
C TYR A 96 1.23 -10.15 3.79
N MET A 97 2.17 -11.02 3.44
CA MET A 97 2.78 -12.00 4.35
C MET A 97 4.31 -11.88 4.32
N SER A 98 4.93 -11.78 5.50
CA SER A 98 6.40 -11.63 5.66
C SER A 98 7.27 -12.76 5.11
N LEU A 99 6.68 -13.88 4.69
CA LEU A 99 7.42 -15.00 4.08
C LEU A 99 7.89 -14.69 2.65
N HIS A 100 7.46 -13.55 2.09
CA HIS A 100 7.75 -13.12 0.71
C HIS A 100 8.98 -12.20 0.56
N ASP A 101 9.71 -11.90 1.65
CA ASP A 101 10.91 -11.04 1.63
C ASP A 101 12.21 -11.80 1.28
N ARG A 102 12.14 -13.02 0.72
CA ARG A 102 13.33 -13.73 0.20
C ARG A 102 13.60 -13.31 -1.25
N PRO A 103 14.86 -13.00 -1.63
CA PRO A 103 15.20 -12.52 -2.98
C PRO A 103 14.80 -13.50 -4.09
N ASP A 104 14.69 -14.80 -3.78
CA ASP A 104 14.31 -15.85 -4.75
C ASP A 104 12.78 -16.01 -4.91
N ILE A 105 11.97 -15.28 -4.12
CA ILE A 105 10.50 -15.31 -4.15
C ILE A 105 9.96 -13.90 -4.41
N PHE A 106 10.65 -13.13 -5.25
CA PHE A 106 10.17 -11.81 -5.67
C PHE A 106 8.98 -11.90 -6.66
N LEU A 107 8.52 -13.11 -7.02
CA LEU A 107 7.44 -13.29 -8.02
C LEU A 107 6.57 -14.57 -7.91
N LEU A 108 6.69 -15.44 -6.89
CA LEU A 108 6.15 -16.81 -7.00
C LEU A 108 5.40 -17.43 -5.80
N THR A 109 4.83 -16.63 -4.90
CA THR A 109 3.96 -17.18 -3.84
C THR A 109 2.60 -16.50 -3.80
N GLN A 110 1.98 -16.35 -4.97
CA GLN A 110 0.52 -16.18 -5.09
C GLN A 110 -0.15 -17.55 -5.08
N GLY A 111 0.00 -18.28 -3.98
CA GLY A 111 -0.68 -19.56 -3.73
C GLY A 111 -2.02 -19.35 -3.01
N PRO A 112 -2.92 -20.35 -3.02
CA PRO A 112 -4.37 -20.26 -2.73
C PRO A 112 -4.77 -19.80 -1.31
N MET A 113 -3.81 -19.40 -0.48
CA MET A 113 -4.02 -18.85 0.87
C MET A 113 -4.52 -17.41 0.86
N GLU A 114 -4.42 -16.67 -0.26
CA GLU A 114 -4.97 -15.31 -0.39
C GLU A 114 -6.51 -15.27 -0.45
N ARG A 115 -7.19 -16.42 -0.61
CA ARG A 115 -8.65 -16.52 -0.82
C ARG A 115 -9.55 -16.02 0.31
N HIS A 116 -9.00 -15.62 1.46
CA HIS A 116 -9.79 -15.19 2.63
C HIS A 116 -9.40 -13.82 3.18
N MET A 117 -8.59 -13.04 2.47
CA MET A 117 -8.28 -11.68 2.89
C MET A 117 -9.26 -10.68 2.28
N ASP A 118 -9.83 -9.87 3.17
CA ASP A 118 -11.00 -9.02 2.98
C ASP A 118 -10.68 -7.86 2.03
N ASP A 119 -11.04 -7.98 0.75
CA ASP A 119 -10.87 -6.92 -0.26
C ASP A 119 -11.53 -5.60 0.20
N GLU A 120 -12.59 -5.66 1.02
CA GLU A 120 -13.24 -4.48 1.59
C GLU A 120 -12.31 -3.71 2.52
N TYR A 121 -11.52 -4.40 3.34
CA TYR A 121 -10.57 -3.74 4.23
C TYR A 121 -9.44 -3.04 3.46
N CYS A 122 -8.96 -3.64 2.37
CA CYS A 122 -8.01 -3.00 1.46
C CYS A 122 -8.61 -1.73 0.84
N LYS A 123 -9.89 -1.78 0.41
CA LYS A 123 -10.61 -0.62 -0.13
C LYS A 123 -10.73 0.48 0.91
N ASP A 124 -11.17 0.16 2.12
CA ASP A 124 -11.35 1.13 3.21
C ASP A 124 -10.02 1.79 3.58
N LYS A 125 -8.93 1.02 3.65
CA LYS A 125 -7.60 1.56 3.93
C LYS A 125 -7.10 2.47 2.82
N LEU A 126 -7.25 2.05 1.56
CA LEU A 126 -6.90 2.88 0.42
C LEU A 126 -7.70 4.18 0.42
N LEU A 127 -9.02 4.10 0.59
CA LEU A 127 -9.90 5.25 0.66
C LEU A 127 -9.49 6.22 1.77
N ASN A 128 -9.18 5.70 2.97
CA ASN A 128 -8.73 6.54 4.08
C ASN A 128 -7.41 7.27 3.77
N ILE A 129 -6.43 6.58 3.16
CA ILE A 129 -5.18 7.22 2.71
C ILE A 129 -5.48 8.33 1.70
N VAL A 130 -6.33 8.06 0.70
CA VAL A 130 -6.69 9.03 -0.35
C VAL A 130 -7.42 10.25 0.24
N LEU A 131 -8.35 10.04 1.18
CA LEU A 131 -9.04 11.14 1.87
C LEU A 131 -8.05 12.01 2.64
N GLN A 132 -7.14 11.41 3.40
CA GLN A 132 -6.12 12.16 4.14
C GLN A 132 -5.15 12.90 3.22
N LEU A 133 -4.80 12.34 2.06
CA LEU A 133 -3.99 13.05 1.06
C LEU A 133 -4.72 14.32 0.58
N ARG A 134 -6.03 14.23 0.31
CA ARG A 134 -6.84 15.40 -0.06
C ARG A 134 -6.92 16.45 1.06
N ASP A 135 -7.02 16.01 2.32
CA ASP A 135 -7.03 16.90 3.49
C ASP A 135 -5.71 17.67 3.68
N ASN A 136 -4.61 17.23 3.05
CA ASN A 136 -3.34 17.98 2.99
C ASN A 136 -3.31 19.00 1.84
N ASN A 137 -4.47 19.46 1.37
CA ASN A 137 -4.65 20.41 0.25
C ASN A 137 -4.06 19.92 -1.08
N LEU A 138 -4.00 18.60 -1.29
CA LEU A 138 -3.60 18.03 -2.57
C LEU A 138 -4.81 18.00 -3.52
N GLU A 139 -4.70 18.72 -4.64
CA GLU A 139 -5.65 18.61 -5.74
C GLU A 139 -5.36 17.33 -6.54
N MET A 140 -6.18 16.30 -6.33
CA MET A 140 -6.01 14.96 -6.90
C MET A 140 -7.14 14.62 -7.87
N ILE A 141 -6.80 14.33 -9.12
CA ILE A 141 -7.74 13.93 -10.18
C ILE A 141 -7.58 12.42 -10.43
N SER A 142 -8.61 11.64 -10.11
CA SER A 142 -8.65 10.19 -10.38
C SER A 142 -8.62 9.93 -11.90
N GLN A 143 -7.90 8.88 -12.30
CA GLN A 143 -7.77 8.41 -13.69
C GLN A 143 -8.47 7.06 -13.93
N THR A 144 -9.20 6.56 -12.92
CA THR A 144 -9.85 5.25 -12.85
C THR A 144 -11.28 5.24 -13.36
#